data_AF-A0AAV1UBR6-F1
#
_entry.id   AF-A0AAV1UBR6-F1
#
_cell.length_a   1.000
_cell.length_b   1.000
_cell.length_c   1.000
_cell.angle_alpha   90.00
_cell.angle_beta   90.00
_cell.angle_gamma   90.00
#
_symmetry.space_group_name_H-M   'P 1'
#
loop_
_entity.id
_entity.type
_entity.pdbx_description
1 polymer ?
#
loop_
_entity_poly.entity_id
_entity_poly.type
_entity_poly.pdbx_seq_one_letter_code
_entity_poly.pdbx_strand_id
1 'polypeptide(L)'
;MTHTHQPFSRSSPAVVASSTTAFARQRLLVPRPSCGSELWRSATGDAFEALDVVDELQAETLAIANNTLRELQVDPVDDLEASVVNSWTPLRELLVGMSLLQEQTVAATDTVLSFGERLSAEIIARIWTRAGVDAFCVDARECLLTDDAHGSANVLFNESKAKLLEQSKRWKPDALPVIKGSIGCTQKGRTTTLGRNGADYTATLVGAVLSAD
;
A
#
# COMPACT_ATOMS: atom_id res chain seq x y z
N MET A 1 32.27 -27.59 12.03
CA MET A 1 31.78 -26.33 12.63
C MET A 1 30.43 -26.03 12.02
N THR A 2 29.38 -26.43 12.71
CA THR A 2 27.98 -26.18 12.32
C THR A 2 27.65 -24.72 12.67
N HIS A 3 27.35 -23.91 11.66
CA HIS A 3 26.83 -22.55 11.86
C HIS A 3 25.39 -22.67 12.36
N THR A 4 25.22 -22.60 13.68
CA THR A 4 23.95 -22.31 14.34
C THR A 4 23.55 -20.88 13.96
N HIS A 5 22.48 -20.75 13.17
CA HIS A 5 21.73 -19.50 13.05
C HIS A 5 21.30 -19.07 14.46
N GLN A 6 21.81 -17.93 14.93
CA GLN A 6 21.30 -17.29 16.14
C GLN A 6 19.84 -16.87 15.90
N PRO A 7 18.94 -17.11 16.85
CA PRO A 7 17.56 -16.62 16.74
C PRO A 7 17.57 -15.09 16.85
N PHE A 8 16.85 -14.44 15.94
CA PHE A 8 16.54 -13.01 16.00
C PHE A 8 16.03 -12.66 17.41
N SER A 9 16.69 -11.70 18.07
CA SER A 9 16.34 -11.28 19.43
C SER A 9 15.11 -10.36 19.42
N ARG A 10 14.02 -10.81 20.06
CA ARG A 10 12.95 -10.08 20.80
C ARG A 10 12.50 -8.64 20.45
N SER A 11 12.78 -8.11 19.28
CA SER A 11 12.05 -6.97 18.71
C SER A 11 11.43 -7.48 17.41
N SER A 12 10.11 -7.40 17.26
CA SER A 12 9.46 -7.71 15.99
C SER A 12 9.57 -6.45 15.12
N PRO A 13 10.52 -6.34 14.18
CA PRO A 13 10.60 -5.16 13.34
C PRO A 13 9.35 -5.11 12.46
N ALA A 14 8.64 -3.98 12.49
CA ALA A 14 7.60 -3.72 11.50
C ALA A 14 8.24 -3.27 10.19
N VAL A 15 7.82 -3.86 9.07
CA VAL A 15 8.23 -3.41 7.74
C VAL A 15 7.12 -2.53 7.20
N VAL A 16 7.46 -1.29 6.80
CA VAL A 16 6.53 -0.44 6.07
C VAL A 16 6.71 -0.73 4.58
N ALA A 17 5.64 -1.23 3.95
CA ALA A 17 5.59 -1.32 2.51
C ALA A 17 5.47 0.10 1.96
N SER A 18 6.50 0.52 1.23
CA SER A 18 6.42 1.66 0.34
C SER A 18 6.06 1.11 -1.03
N SER A 19 4.90 1.47 -1.55
CA SER A 19 4.55 1.11 -2.91
C SER A 19 5.49 1.79 -3.89
N THR A 20 5.44 1.30 -5.11
CA THR A 20 5.95 1.93 -6.34
C THR A 20 5.25 3.28 -6.61
N THR A 21 5.04 4.11 -5.58
CA THR A 21 4.42 5.42 -5.60
C THR A 21 5.23 6.35 -6.50
N ALA A 22 6.50 6.09 -6.80
CA ALA A 22 7.18 6.81 -7.89
C ALA A 22 6.53 6.55 -9.26
N PHE A 23 6.25 5.29 -9.63
CA PHE A 23 5.67 4.93 -10.92
C PHE A 23 4.17 5.19 -10.99
N ALA A 24 3.43 4.78 -9.96
CA ALA A 24 2.00 5.03 -9.86
C ALA A 24 1.73 6.55 -9.79
N ARG A 25 2.43 7.34 -8.97
CA ARG A 25 2.25 8.80 -8.93
C ARG A 25 2.75 9.49 -10.21
N GLN A 26 3.79 8.98 -10.87
CA GLN A 26 4.29 9.59 -12.11
C GLN A 26 3.41 9.28 -13.32
N ARG A 27 2.76 8.11 -13.38
CA ARG A 27 1.78 7.75 -14.44
C ARG A 27 0.33 8.19 -14.11
N LEU A 28 -0.06 8.15 -12.84
CA LEU A 28 -1.40 8.58 -12.38
C LEU A 28 -1.51 10.09 -12.15
N LEU A 29 -0.40 10.82 -11.87
CA LEU A 29 -0.48 12.24 -11.44
C LEU A 29 0.52 13.24 -12.09
N VAL A 30 1.57 12.83 -12.83
CA VAL A 30 2.55 13.79 -13.39
C VAL A 30 2.46 13.89 -14.93
N PRO A 31 2.19 15.07 -15.51
CA PRO A 31 2.18 15.25 -16.96
C PRO A 31 3.61 15.20 -17.53
N ARG A 32 3.84 14.40 -18.58
CA ARG A 32 5.07 14.50 -19.40
C ARG A 32 4.94 15.62 -20.44
N PRO A 33 6.00 16.40 -20.70
CA PRO A 33 5.94 17.58 -21.56
C PRO A 33 5.81 17.29 -23.07
N SER A 34 5.77 16.03 -23.50
CA SER A 34 5.62 15.64 -24.92
C SER A 34 4.46 14.67 -25.19
N CYS A 35 3.74 14.23 -24.17
CA CYS A 35 2.54 13.41 -24.30
C CYS A 35 1.68 13.66 -23.07
N GLY A 36 0.67 14.51 -23.22
CA GLY A 36 -0.32 14.67 -22.17
C GLY A 36 -1.26 13.47 -22.22
N SER A 37 -1.27 12.63 -21.18
CA SER A 37 -2.61 12.35 -20.67
C SER A 37 -3.06 10.97 -20.24
N GLU A 38 -2.36 9.89 -20.59
CA GLU A 38 -3.08 8.67 -21.01
C GLU A 38 -3.98 7.98 -19.96
N LEU A 39 -3.88 8.28 -18.65
CA LEU A 39 -4.77 7.73 -17.61
C LEU A 39 -5.78 8.72 -17.02
N TRP A 40 -5.52 10.03 -17.14
CA TRP A 40 -6.40 11.03 -16.54
C TRP A 40 -7.28 11.72 -17.58
N ARG A 41 -6.86 11.80 -18.85
CA ARG A 41 -7.74 12.22 -19.96
C ARG A 41 -8.85 11.20 -20.15
N SER A 42 -8.48 9.95 -20.38
CA SER A 42 -9.04 8.73 -19.85
C SER A 42 -10.03 8.87 -18.66
N ALA A 43 -9.60 8.96 -17.40
CA ALA A 43 -10.57 8.91 -16.28
C ALA A 43 -11.57 10.10 -16.24
N THR A 44 -11.31 11.21 -16.93
CA THR A 44 -12.24 12.35 -17.09
C THR A 44 -12.89 12.43 -18.48
N GLY A 45 -12.85 11.37 -19.28
CA GLY A 45 -13.41 11.37 -20.64
C GLY A 45 -13.72 9.98 -21.23
N ASP A 46 -12.94 8.97 -20.85
CA ASP A 46 -13.04 7.58 -21.28
C ASP A 46 -12.54 6.56 -20.20
N ALA A 47 -13.47 5.85 -19.56
CA ALA A 47 -13.17 4.80 -18.60
C ALA A 47 -12.28 3.67 -19.19
N PHE A 48 -12.34 3.42 -20.50
CA PHE A 48 -11.57 2.34 -21.13
C PHE A 48 -10.07 2.58 -21.03
N GLU A 49 -9.60 3.78 -21.37
CA GLU A 49 -8.18 4.13 -21.25
C GLU A 49 -7.70 3.99 -19.78
N ALA A 50 -8.57 4.22 -18.80
CA ALA A 50 -8.19 4.15 -17.38
C ALA A 50 -7.99 2.70 -16.95
N LEU A 51 -8.87 1.82 -17.45
CA LEU A 51 -8.80 0.39 -17.22
C LEU A 51 -7.62 -0.25 -17.94
N ASP A 52 -7.25 0.24 -19.14
CA ASP A 52 -6.08 -0.24 -19.87
C ASP A 52 -4.80 -0.05 -19.05
N VAL A 53 -4.62 1.11 -18.41
CA VAL A 53 -3.42 1.28 -17.58
C VAL A 53 -3.51 0.52 -16.26
N VAL A 54 -4.71 0.26 -15.73
CA VAL A 54 -4.84 -0.69 -14.62
C VAL A 54 -4.36 -2.09 -15.06
N ASP A 55 -4.71 -2.52 -16.26
CA ASP A 55 -4.27 -3.82 -16.81
C ASP A 55 -2.75 -3.87 -16.98
N GLU A 56 -2.13 -2.79 -17.49
CA GLU A 56 -0.67 -2.67 -17.56
C GLU A 56 -0.01 -2.74 -16.18
N LEU A 57 -0.49 -1.96 -15.20
CA LEU A 57 0.06 -1.93 -13.85
C LEU A 57 -0.10 -3.27 -13.15
N GLN A 58 -1.22 -3.96 -13.36
CA GLN A 58 -1.46 -5.29 -12.83
C GLN A 58 -0.47 -6.30 -13.40
N ALA A 59 -0.24 -6.28 -14.72
CA ALA A 59 0.73 -7.15 -15.37
C ALA A 59 2.17 -6.88 -14.89
N GLU A 60 2.57 -5.60 -14.80
CA GLU A 60 3.87 -5.19 -14.24
C GLU A 60 4.03 -5.68 -12.79
N THR A 61 3.00 -5.51 -11.97
CA THR A 61 3.00 -5.94 -10.57
C THR A 61 3.20 -7.45 -10.42
N LEU A 62 2.50 -8.24 -11.23
CA LEU A 62 2.64 -9.69 -11.24
C LEU A 62 4.03 -10.13 -11.73
N ALA A 63 4.58 -9.45 -12.75
CA ALA A 63 5.92 -9.71 -13.25
C ALA A 63 6.99 -9.42 -12.18
N ILE A 64 6.89 -8.29 -11.48
CA ILE A 64 7.78 -7.93 -10.38
C ILE A 64 7.71 -8.99 -9.27
N ALA A 65 6.50 -9.35 -8.82
CA ALA A 65 6.32 -10.34 -7.77
C ALA A 65 6.97 -11.70 -8.12
N ASN A 66 6.73 -12.18 -9.35
CA ASN A 66 7.32 -13.43 -9.84
C ASN A 66 8.85 -13.35 -9.98
N ASN A 67 9.39 -12.22 -10.41
CA ASN A 67 10.83 -12.02 -10.48
C ASN A 67 11.47 -12.00 -9.08
N THR A 68 10.85 -11.32 -8.12
CA THR A 68 11.30 -11.33 -6.72
C THR A 68 11.30 -12.75 -6.14
N LEU A 69 10.25 -13.55 -6.38
CA LEU A 69 10.22 -14.95 -5.95
C LEU A 69 11.37 -15.77 -6.53
N ARG A 70 11.68 -15.60 -7.83
CA ARG A 70 12.82 -16.27 -8.49
C ARG A 70 14.16 -15.83 -7.91
N GLU A 71 14.37 -14.53 -7.72
CA GLU A 71 15.61 -13.97 -7.16
C GLU A 71 15.86 -14.46 -5.73
N LEU A 72 14.79 -14.55 -4.92
CA LEU A 72 14.86 -15.09 -3.56
C LEU A 72 14.92 -16.62 -3.51
N GLN A 73 14.83 -17.32 -4.65
CA GLN A 73 14.77 -18.78 -4.75
C GLN A 73 13.63 -19.38 -3.91
N VAL A 74 12.50 -18.68 -3.89
CA VAL A 74 11.28 -19.05 -3.18
C VAL A 74 10.29 -19.65 -4.17
N ASP A 75 9.65 -20.76 -3.79
CA ASP A 75 8.63 -21.39 -4.63
C ASP A 75 7.50 -20.40 -4.97
N PRO A 76 6.86 -20.52 -6.15
CA PRO A 76 5.73 -19.67 -6.51
C PRO A 76 4.66 -19.64 -5.42
N VAL A 77 4.05 -18.47 -5.22
CA VAL A 77 2.91 -18.31 -4.31
C VAL A 77 1.66 -18.86 -5.01
N ASP A 78 0.99 -19.81 -4.38
CA ASP A 78 -0.28 -20.36 -4.87
C ASP A 78 -1.32 -19.24 -5.00
N ASP A 79 -2.10 -19.26 -6.10
CA ASP A 79 -3.14 -18.27 -6.41
C ASP A 79 -2.66 -16.81 -6.42
N LEU A 80 -1.36 -16.54 -6.65
CA LEU A 80 -0.82 -15.18 -6.67
C LEU A 80 -1.55 -14.29 -7.67
N GLU A 81 -1.65 -14.76 -8.91
CA GLU A 81 -2.30 -14.04 -10.00
C GLU A 81 -3.76 -13.73 -9.69
N ALA A 82 -4.55 -14.75 -9.28
CA ALA A 82 -5.96 -14.57 -8.96
C ALA A 82 -6.18 -13.58 -7.81
N SER A 83 -5.36 -13.65 -6.74
CA SER A 83 -5.45 -12.71 -5.63
C SER A 83 -5.05 -11.29 -6.03
N VAL A 84 -3.99 -11.12 -6.84
CA VAL A 84 -3.62 -9.81 -7.38
C VAL A 84 -4.79 -9.24 -8.16
N VAL A 85 -5.31 -9.97 -9.15
CA VAL A 85 -6.47 -9.55 -9.98
C VAL A 85 -7.65 -9.08 -9.11
N ASN A 86 -8.02 -9.87 -8.11
CA ASN A 86 -9.13 -9.55 -7.22
C ASN A 86 -8.89 -8.28 -6.39
N SER A 87 -7.66 -8.05 -5.94
CA SER A 87 -7.31 -6.85 -5.16
C SER A 87 -7.35 -5.55 -6.00
N TRP A 88 -7.30 -5.65 -7.34
CA TRP A 88 -7.45 -4.50 -8.25
C TRP A 88 -8.91 -4.18 -8.61
N THR A 89 -9.85 -5.12 -8.45
CA THR A 89 -11.26 -4.92 -8.83
C THR A 89 -11.88 -3.65 -8.24
N PRO A 90 -11.71 -3.32 -6.93
CA PRO A 90 -12.31 -2.11 -6.38
C PRO A 90 -11.70 -0.81 -6.93
N LEU A 91 -10.44 -0.84 -7.41
CA LEU A 91 -9.86 0.32 -8.09
C LEU A 91 -10.51 0.54 -9.46
N ARG A 92 -10.75 -0.54 -10.22
CA ARG A 92 -11.46 -0.47 -11.51
C ARG A 92 -12.85 0.12 -11.34
N GLU A 93 -13.61 -0.38 -10.37
CA GLU A 93 -14.95 0.13 -10.06
C GLU A 93 -14.94 1.62 -9.70
N LEU A 94 -13.96 2.04 -8.89
CA LEU A 94 -13.80 3.45 -8.53
C LEU A 94 -13.49 4.32 -9.75
N LEU A 95 -12.58 3.90 -10.62
CA LEU A 95 -12.20 4.65 -11.83
C LEU A 95 -13.38 4.76 -12.81
N VAL A 96 -14.15 3.68 -13.00
CA VAL A 96 -15.40 3.71 -13.78
C VAL A 96 -16.39 4.69 -13.16
N GLY A 97 -16.59 4.65 -11.84
CA GLY A 97 -17.48 5.58 -11.15
C GLY A 97 -17.06 7.05 -11.31
N MET A 98 -15.76 7.34 -11.18
CA MET A 98 -15.21 8.68 -11.41
C MET A 98 -15.43 9.15 -12.85
N SER A 99 -15.24 8.26 -13.83
CA SER A 99 -15.46 8.55 -15.24
C SER A 99 -16.94 8.80 -15.54
N LEU A 100 -17.86 8.00 -15.00
CA LEU A 100 -19.30 8.20 -15.19
C LEU A 100 -19.80 9.53 -14.61
N LEU A 101 -19.25 9.92 -13.45
CA LEU A 101 -19.61 11.18 -12.79
C LEU A 101 -18.90 12.39 -13.39
N GLN A 102 -17.85 12.17 -14.19
CA GLN A 102 -16.98 13.23 -14.72
C GLN A 102 -16.45 14.14 -13.61
N GLU A 103 -16.24 13.58 -12.42
CA GLU A 103 -15.85 14.33 -11.23
C GLU A 103 -14.58 13.73 -10.59
N GLN A 104 -13.62 14.61 -10.34
CA GLN A 104 -12.39 14.27 -9.63
C GLN A 104 -12.31 15.06 -8.33
N THR A 105 -12.61 14.39 -7.22
CA THR A 105 -12.39 14.97 -5.90
C THR A 105 -11.00 14.58 -5.37
N VAL A 106 -10.44 15.42 -4.49
CA VAL A 106 -9.18 15.12 -3.81
C VAL A 106 -9.31 13.86 -2.95
N ALA A 107 -10.47 13.62 -2.35
CA ALA A 107 -10.76 12.42 -1.58
C ALA A 107 -10.81 11.13 -2.42
N ALA A 108 -11.39 11.19 -3.63
CA ALA A 108 -11.34 10.09 -4.58
C ALA A 108 -9.90 9.80 -5.01
N THR A 109 -9.11 10.86 -5.24
CA THR A 109 -7.69 10.75 -5.59
C THR A 109 -6.89 10.06 -4.47
N ASP A 110 -7.10 10.43 -3.21
CA ASP A 110 -6.49 9.73 -2.06
C ASP A 110 -6.83 8.24 -2.03
N THR A 111 -8.09 7.91 -2.36
CA THR A 111 -8.54 6.51 -2.40
C THR A 111 -7.84 5.74 -3.52
N VAL A 112 -7.73 6.31 -4.73
CA VAL A 112 -6.98 5.73 -5.86
C VAL A 112 -5.52 5.49 -5.47
N LEU A 113 -4.85 6.50 -4.92
CA LEU A 113 -3.45 6.39 -4.52
C LEU A 113 -3.20 5.35 -3.44
N SER A 114 -4.18 5.14 -2.55
CA SER A 114 -4.06 4.14 -1.49
C SER A 114 -3.92 2.71 -2.01
N PHE A 115 -4.43 2.40 -3.21
CA PHE A 115 -4.36 1.04 -3.75
C PHE A 115 -2.92 0.58 -3.96
N GLY A 116 -2.02 1.47 -4.38
CA GLY A 116 -0.60 1.11 -4.54
C GLY A 116 -0.01 0.53 -3.27
N GLU A 117 -0.18 1.22 -2.14
CA GLU A 117 0.31 0.81 -0.81
C GLU A 117 -0.39 -0.43 -0.28
N ARG A 118 -1.67 -0.61 -0.64
CA ARG A 118 -2.45 -1.79 -0.25
C ARG A 118 -2.00 -3.04 -0.97
N LEU A 119 -1.80 -2.94 -2.29
CA LEU A 119 -1.41 -4.05 -3.15
C LEU A 119 0.04 -4.46 -2.91
N SER A 120 0.95 -3.49 -2.78
CA SER A 120 2.37 -3.78 -2.53
C SER A 120 2.58 -4.51 -1.22
N ALA A 121 1.96 -4.04 -0.13
CA ALA A 121 2.04 -4.69 1.17
C ALA A 121 1.51 -6.12 1.16
N GLU A 122 0.41 -6.36 0.46
CA GLU A 122 -0.21 -7.69 0.33
C GLU A 122 0.72 -8.67 -0.38
N ILE A 123 1.31 -8.26 -1.50
CA ILE A 123 2.25 -9.07 -2.26
C ILE A 123 3.51 -9.34 -1.43
N ILE A 124 4.08 -8.31 -0.79
CA ILE A 124 5.28 -8.45 0.06
C ILE A 124 5.02 -9.44 1.20
N ALA A 125 3.90 -9.32 1.92
CA ALA A 125 3.57 -10.23 3.01
C ALA A 125 3.43 -11.69 2.53
N ARG A 126 2.82 -11.91 1.36
CA ARG A 126 2.67 -13.25 0.79
C ARG A 126 4.02 -13.84 0.35
N ILE A 127 4.89 -13.04 -0.26
CA ILE A 127 6.25 -13.47 -0.65
C ILE A 127 7.04 -13.89 0.59
N TRP A 128 7.02 -13.08 1.66
CA TRP A 128 7.68 -13.44 2.93
C TRP A 128 7.09 -14.69 3.58
N THR A 129 5.77 -14.81 3.58
CA THR A 129 5.07 -16.02 4.06
C THR A 129 5.54 -17.25 3.32
N ARG A 130 5.64 -17.16 1.99
CA ARG A 130 6.11 -18.26 1.15
C ARG A 130 7.61 -18.56 1.34
N ALA A 131 8.39 -17.55 1.69
CA ALA A 131 9.80 -17.70 2.07
C ALA A 131 10.00 -18.28 3.49
N GLY A 132 8.92 -18.63 4.20
CA GLY A 132 8.97 -19.24 5.53
C GLY A 132 8.97 -18.25 6.70
N VAL A 133 8.71 -16.96 6.45
CA VAL A 133 8.57 -15.93 7.49
C VAL A 133 7.08 -15.69 7.74
N ASP A 134 6.56 -15.92 8.96
CA ASP A 134 5.14 -15.61 9.29
C ASP A 134 4.93 -14.09 9.15
N ALA A 135 4.34 -13.65 8.05
CA ALA A 135 4.15 -12.25 7.71
C ALA A 135 2.68 -11.95 7.45
N PHE A 136 2.21 -10.78 7.89
CA PHE A 136 0.82 -10.37 7.72
C PHE A 136 0.71 -8.88 7.45
N CYS A 137 -0.34 -8.48 6.73
CA CYS A 137 -0.57 -7.08 6.42
C CYS A 137 -1.27 -6.35 7.57
N VAL A 138 -0.86 -5.09 7.77
CA VAL A 138 -1.53 -4.14 8.64
C VAL A 138 -1.97 -2.95 7.80
N ASP A 139 -3.26 -2.66 7.77
CA ASP A 139 -3.78 -1.49 7.08
C ASP A 139 -3.63 -0.25 7.96
N ALA A 140 -2.75 0.69 7.57
CA ALA A 140 -2.52 1.90 8.36
C ALA A 140 -3.81 2.72 8.55
N ARG A 141 -4.84 2.56 7.70
CA ARG A 141 -6.14 3.24 7.88
C ARG A 141 -6.90 2.78 9.11
N GLU A 142 -6.57 1.61 9.66
CA GLU A 142 -7.20 1.09 10.88
C GLU A 142 -6.63 1.74 12.15
N CYS A 143 -5.37 2.19 12.09
CA CYS A 143 -4.66 2.75 13.24
C CYS A 143 -4.29 4.23 13.10
N LEU A 144 -3.99 4.73 11.90
CA LEU A 144 -3.61 6.13 11.65
C LEU A 144 -4.84 6.97 11.34
N LEU A 145 -5.29 7.71 12.36
CA LEU A 145 -6.35 8.70 12.22
C LEU A 145 -5.77 10.01 11.71
N THR A 146 -6.45 10.65 10.76
CA THR A 146 -6.04 11.93 10.21
C THR A 146 -7.15 12.97 10.28
N ASP A 147 -6.78 14.24 10.08
CA ASP A 147 -7.73 15.25 9.63
C ASP A 147 -8.25 14.96 8.21
N ASP A 148 -9.14 15.80 7.68
CA ASP A 148 -9.72 15.67 6.34
C ASP A 148 -9.01 16.52 5.28
N ALA A 149 -7.76 16.93 5.53
CA ALA A 149 -6.91 17.64 4.57
C ALA A 149 -6.36 16.67 3.51
N HIS A 150 -7.26 16.13 2.67
CA HIS A 150 -6.95 15.16 1.62
C HIS A 150 -5.76 15.59 0.74
N GLY A 151 -4.95 14.62 0.30
CA GLY A 151 -3.71 14.82 -0.46
C GLY A 151 -2.45 15.07 0.38
N SER A 152 -2.59 15.53 1.62
CA SER A 152 -1.47 15.74 2.56
C SER A 152 -1.98 15.83 4.02
N ALA A 153 -2.76 14.85 4.43
CA ALA A 153 -3.48 14.90 5.70
C ALA A 153 -2.53 14.83 6.91
N ASN A 154 -2.88 15.54 7.98
CA ASN A 154 -2.12 15.50 9.22
C ASN A 154 -2.59 14.34 10.09
N VAL A 155 -1.65 13.56 10.62
CA VAL A 155 -1.96 12.48 11.55
C VAL A 155 -2.33 13.04 12.92
N LEU A 156 -3.48 12.62 13.44
CA LEU A 156 -3.92 12.86 14.80
C LEU A 156 -3.13 11.91 15.72
N PHE A 157 -1.97 12.37 16.18
CA PHE A 157 -0.94 11.52 16.76
C PHE A 157 -1.42 10.73 18.00
N ASN A 158 -2.12 11.39 18.93
CA ASN A 158 -2.51 10.74 20.18
C ASN A 158 -3.52 9.61 19.96
N GLU A 159 -4.52 9.87 19.12
CA GLU A 159 -5.54 8.91 18.71
C GLU A 159 -4.92 7.76 17.93
N SER A 160 -4.00 8.09 17.01
CA SER A 160 -3.32 7.10 16.20
C SER A 160 -2.41 6.19 17.03
N LYS A 161 -1.68 6.77 17.98
CA LYS A 161 -0.85 6.05 18.94
C LYS A 161 -1.70 5.07 19.76
N ALA A 162 -2.81 5.54 20.32
CA ALA A 162 -3.70 4.69 21.12
C ALA A 162 -4.25 3.51 20.29
N LYS A 163 -4.71 3.77 19.06
CA LYS A 163 -5.21 2.73 18.16
C LYS A 163 -4.13 1.74 17.74
N LEU A 164 -2.95 2.24 17.38
CA LEU A 164 -1.82 1.39 16.96
C LEU A 164 -1.38 0.47 18.09
N LEU A 165 -1.26 0.97 19.32
CA LEU A 165 -0.94 0.16 20.51
C LEU A 165 -2.01 -0.90 20.78
N GLU A 166 -3.29 -0.56 20.61
CA GLU A 166 -4.37 -1.54 20.81
C GLU A 166 -4.43 -2.60 19.71
N GLN A 167 -4.15 -2.19 18.47
CA GLN A 167 -4.04 -3.12 17.36
C GLN A 167 -2.83 -4.05 17.51
N SER A 168 -1.68 -3.53 17.95
CA SER A 168 -0.45 -4.32 18.06
C SER A 168 -0.50 -5.40 19.14
N LYS A 169 -1.34 -5.25 20.17
CA LYS A 169 -1.61 -6.32 21.15
C LYS A 169 -2.17 -7.61 20.53
N ARG A 170 -2.81 -7.50 19.36
CA ARG A 170 -3.39 -8.64 18.63
C ARG A 170 -2.41 -9.26 17.64
N TRP A 171 -1.24 -8.65 17.45
CA TRP A 171 -0.22 -9.18 16.55
C TRP A 171 0.42 -10.40 17.19
N LYS A 172 0.66 -11.43 16.39
CA LYS A 172 1.34 -12.63 16.88
C LYS A 172 2.77 -12.25 17.28
N PRO A 173 3.25 -12.73 18.44
CA PRO A 173 4.67 -12.68 18.76
C PRO A 173 5.47 -13.35 17.63
N ASP A 174 6.57 -12.71 17.21
CA ASP A 174 7.50 -13.20 16.17
C ASP A 174 6.98 -13.22 14.73
N ALA A 175 5.78 -12.71 14.47
CA ALA A 175 5.31 -12.46 13.11
C ALA A 175 5.77 -11.09 12.60
N LEU A 176 5.97 -10.97 11.29
CA LEU A 176 6.37 -9.76 10.59
C LEU A 176 5.15 -8.94 10.15
N PRO A 177 4.81 -7.83 10.81
CA PRO A 177 3.78 -6.92 10.32
C PRO A 177 4.32 -6.14 9.12
N VAL A 178 3.62 -6.23 7.99
CA VAL A 178 3.85 -5.44 6.78
C VAL A 178 2.79 -4.34 6.72
N ILE A 179 3.18 -3.12 7.06
CA ILE A 179 2.27 -1.98 7.19
C ILE A 179 2.11 -1.29 5.84
N LYS A 180 0.86 -1.08 5.41
CA LYS A 180 0.50 -0.28 4.22
C LYS A 180 0.82 1.18 4.50
N GLY A 181 1.94 1.68 4.00
CA GLY A 181 2.44 3.02 4.29
C GLY A 181 1.67 4.16 3.61
N SER A 182 2.06 5.41 3.89
CA SER A 182 1.62 6.63 3.18
C SER A 182 0.13 6.99 3.26
N ILE A 183 -0.68 6.22 3.99
CA ILE A 183 -2.14 6.35 4.04
C ILE A 183 -2.65 6.40 5.47
N GLY A 184 -3.81 7.03 5.65
CA GLY A 184 -4.53 7.09 6.90
C GLY A 184 -6.04 7.16 6.67
N CYS A 185 -6.77 7.42 7.75
CA CYS A 185 -8.22 7.47 7.72
C CYS A 185 -8.76 8.63 8.55
N THR A 186 -9.66 9.40 7.96
CA THR A 186 -10.43 10.40 8.72
C THR A 186 -11.30 9.74 9.78
N GLN A 187 -11.76 10.51 10.78
CA GLN A 187 -12.76 10.04 11.76
C GLN A 187 -14.05 9.51 11.12
N LYS A 188 -14.37 9.93 9.88
CA LYS A 188 -15.55 9.49 9.13
C LYS A 188 -15.31 8.25 8.27
N GLY A 189 -14.14 7.60 8.38
CA GLY A 189 -13.84 6.40 7.60
C GLY A 189 -13.32 6.64 6.18
N ARG A 190 -13.06 7.91 5.79
CA ARG A 190 -12.52 8.23 4.46
C ARG A 190 -11.00 8.07 4.43
N THR A 191 -10.50 7.42 3.38
CA THR A 191 -9.06 7.27 3.12
C THR A 191 -8.40 8.63 2.87
N THR A 192 -7.23 8.83 3.46
CA THR A 192 -6.36 9.99 3.23
C THR A 192 -4.96 9.55 2.85
N THR A 193 -4.24 10.41 2.13
CA THR A 193 -2.80 10.26 1.92
C THR A 193 -2.03 11.26 2.77
N LEU A 194 -0.83 10.86 3.22
CA LEU A 194 0.04 11.67 4.08
C LEU A 194 0.96 12.61 3.29
N GLY A 195 0.72 12.74 1.98
CA GLY A 195 1.51 13.58 1.09
C GLY A 195 2.92 13.03 0.81
N ARG A 196 3.86 13.93 0.57
CA ARG A 196 5.25 13.57 0.21
C ARG A 196 5.94 12.92 1.41
N ASN A 197 6.68 11.83 1.17
CA ASN A 197 7.37 11.05 2.21
C ASN A 197 6.41 10.41 3.24
N GLY A 198 5.16 10.15 2.85
CA GLY A 198 4.17 9.52 3.72
C GLY A 198 4.62 8.17 4.28
N ALA A 199 5.38 7.38 3.51
CA ALA A 199 5.95 6.12 3.96
C ALA A 199 6.98 6.32 5.08
N ASP A 200 7.91 7.28 4.92
CA ASP A 200 8.92 7.61 5.95
C ASP A 200 8.26 8.12 7.23
N TYR A 201 7.21 8.95 7.09
CA TYR A 201 6.42 9.42 8.22
C TYR A 201 5.74 8.24 8.92
N THR A 202 5.13 7.32 8.17
CA THR A 202 4.48 6.12 8.70
C THR A 202 5.49 5.25 9.45
N ALA A 203 6.66 4.99 8.87
CA ALA A 203 7.71 4.20 9.49
C ALA A 203 8.22 4.82 10.79
N THR A 204 8.48 6.14 10.77
CA THR A 204 8.95 6.87 11.95
C THR A 204 7.91 6.85 13.07
N LEU A 205 6.63 7.09 12.74
CA LEU A 205 5.54 7.08 13.72
C LEU A 205 5.37 5.69 14.32
N VAL A 206 5.30 4.65 13.49
CA VAL A 206 5.15 3.27 13.96
C VAL A 206 6.33 2.87 14.85
N GLY A 207 7.57 3.13 14.40
CA GLY A 207 8.76 2.82 15.18
C GLY A 207 8.77 3.52 16.54
N ALA A 208 8.43 4.82 16.57
CA ALA A 208 8.33 5.59 17.81
C ALA A 208 7.23 5.07 18.76
N VAL A 209 6.07 4.67 18.22
CA VAL A 209 4.95 4.18 19.03
C VAL A 209 5.23 2.78 19.58
N LEU A 210 5.81 1.90 18.77
CA LEU A 210 6.10 0.52 19.15
C LEU A 210 7.45 0.35 19.86
N SER A 211 8.20 1.45 20.06
CA SER A 211 9.53 1.43 20.66
C SER A 211 10.47 0.47 19.91
N ALA A 212 10.47 0.57 18.58
CA ALA A 212 11.43 -0.13 17.74
C ALA A 212 12.81 0.55 17.87
N ASP A 213 13.86 -0.27 18.01
CA ASP A 213 15.26 0.16 18.15
C ASP A 213 15.93 0.46 16.81
#